data_AF-A0A1E5UYE2-F1
#
_entry.id   AF-A0A1E5UYE2-F1
#
_cell.length_a   1.000
_cell.length_b   1.000
_cell.length_c   1.000
_cell.angle_alpha   90.00
_cell.angle_beta   90.00
_cell.angle_gamma   90.00
#
_symmetry.space_group_name_H-M   'P 1'
#
loop_
_entity.id
_entity.type
_entity.pdbx_description
1 polymer ?
#
loop_
_entity_poly.entity_id
_entity_poly.type
_entity_poly.pdbx_seq_one_letter_code
_entity_poly.pdbx_strand_id
1 'polypeptide(L)'
;WKTLSGSGKQPMKVRNSSTNIVDDFFGESQNGRTRKAGKEDRAAKYEHLFDAEAKKISLKERMVHVQEEVLAQQRQLMQFQIQEAQAAREDHKERIMTMELANLSAEARAYWKRRQAEILKRRNWTA
;
A
#
# COMPACT_ATOMS: atom_id res chain seq x y z
N TRP A 1 -2.06 5.44 31.04
CA TRP A 1 -2.88 6.64 31.23
C TRP A 1 -2.05 7.68 31.99
N LYS A 2 -1.55 8.70 31.29
CA LYS A 2 -0.99 9.93 31.88
C LYS A 2 -1.29 11.06 30.90
N THR A 3 -2.06 12.03 31.39
CA THR A 3 -2.48 13.27 30.75
C THR A 3 -1.33 14.28 30.75
N LEU A 4 -1.13 14.97 29.63
CA LEU A 4 -0.40 16.24 29.58
C LEU A 4 -1.28 17.26 28.87
N SER A 5 -1.98 18.02 29.70
CA SER A 5 -2.74 19.22 29.37
C SER A 5 -1.85 20.46 29.52
N GLY A 6 -1.99 21.40 28.59
CA GLY A 6 -1.48 22.77 28.68
C GLY A 6 -0.58 23.09 27.50
N SER A 7 -0.66 24.25 26.83
CA SER A 7 -1.48 25.44 27.01
C SER A 7 -1.30 26.32 25.77
N GLY A 8 -2.21 27.27 25.52
CA GLY A 8 -1.88 28.45 24.72
C GLY A 8 -2.50 28.55 23.33
N LYS A 9 -3.81 28.73 23.25
CA LYS A 9 -4.41 29.48 22.12
C LYS A 9 -4.98 30.78 22.67
N GLN A 10 -4.25 31.87 22.47
CA GLN A 10 -4.84 33.20 22.55
C GLN A 10 -5.58 33.50 21.24
N PRO A 11 -6.81 34.05 21.27
CA PRO A 11 -7.44 34.58 20.05
C PRO A 11 -6.76 35.92 19.69
N MET A 12 -6.16 35.98 18.51
CA MET A 12 -5.66 37.24 17.95
C MET A 12 -6.84 38.21 17.77
N LYS A 13 -6.77 39.36 18.46
CA LYS A 13 -7.69 40.48 18.29
C LYS A 13 -7.56 41.05 16.88
N VAL A 14 -8.65 41.04 16.12
CA VAL A 14 -8.77 41.78 14.86
C VAL A 14 -8.79 43.26 15.20
N ARG A 15 -7.73 43.98 14.84
CA ARG A 15 -7.65 45.44 14.96
C ARG A 15 -7.70 46.03 13.55
N ASN A 16 -8.91 46.28 13.05
CA ASN A 16 -9.08 47.16 11.89
C ASN A 16 -8.87 48.59 12.35
N SER A 17 -7.63 49.07 12.23
CA SER A 17 -7.30 50.48 12.38
C SER A 17 -7.53 51.16 11.04
N SER A 18 -8.66 51.85 10.91
CA SER A 18 -8.89 52.82 9.85
C SER A 18 -7.73 53.80 9.80
N THR A 19 -7.02 53.86 8.68
CA THR A 19 -6.14 54.98 8.38
C THR A 19 -6.65 55.57 7.07
N ASN A 20 -7.30 56.73 7.20
CA ASN A 20 -7.68 57.56 6.07
C ASN A 20 -6.41 57.96 5.32
N ILE A 21 -6.35 57.65 4.03
CA ILE A 21 -5.51 58.38 3.07
C ILE A 21 -6.44 58.75 1.92
N VAL A 22 -7.00 59.94 2.07
CA VAL A 22 -7.63 60.69 1.00
C VAL A 22 -6.50 61.52 0.37
N ASP A 23 -6.51 61.55 -0.96
CA ASP A 23 -5.84 62.48 -1.86
C ASP A 23 -4.32 62.59 -1.81
N ASP A 24 -3.68 62.01 -2.82
CA ASP A 24 -2.77 62.78 -3.67
C ASP A 24 -2.43 62.01 -4.96
N PHE A 25 -2.04 62.77 -5.98
CA PHE A 25 -1.40 62.34 -7.23
C PHE A 25 -2.29 62.02 -8.44
N PHE A 26 -2.82 63.10 -9.03
CA PHE A 26 -2.78 63.27 -10.49
C PHE A 26 -1.40 62.82 -11.01
N GLY A 27 -1.38 61.76 -11.83
CA GLY A 27 -0.18 61.18 -12.41
C GLY A 27 -0.56 60.14 -13.46
N GLU A 28 -1.02 60.62 -14.61
CA GLU A 28 -1.23 59.81 -15.80
C GLU A 28 0.03 59.01 -16.20
N SER A 29 -0.20 57.78 -16.68
CA SER A 29 0.71 57.01 -17.55
C SER A 29 1.90 56.23 -16.94
N GLN A 30 1.68 55.44 -15.88
CA GLN A 30 2.50 54.22 -15.62
C GLN A 30 1.73 52.96 -15.16
N ASN A 31 0.45 53.08 -14.80
CA ASN A 31 -0.32 52.00 -14.16
C ASN A 31 -0.75 50.84 -15.08
N GLY A 32 -0.61 50.97 -16.39
CA GLY A 32 -0.99 49.93 -17.36
C GLY A 32 0.04 48.79 -17.48
N ARG A 33 1.33 49.08 -17.31
CA ARG A 33 2.41 48.07 -17.43
C ARG A 33 2.60 47.26 -16.15
N THR A 34 2.52 47.89 -14.98
CA THR A 34 2.69 47.22 -13.68
C THR A 34 1.54 46.26 -13.35
N ARG A 35 0.30 46.60 -13.74
CA ARG A 35 -0.87 45.71 -13.57
C ARG A 35 -0.87 44.51 -14.53
N LYS A 36 -0.27 44.65 -15.73
CA LYS A 36 -0.11 43.53 -16.68
C LYS A 36 1.00 42.57 -16.23
N ALA A 37 2.16 43.10 -15.84
CA ALA A 37 3.26 42.32 -15.27
C ALA A 37 2.81 41.52 -14.02
N GLY A 38 2.07 42.13 -13.09
CA GLY A 38 1.55 41.43 -11.91
C GLY A 38 0.42 40.42 -12.19
N LYS A 39 -0.18 40.41 -13.39
CA LYS A 39 -1.12 39.35 -13.82
C LYS A 39 -0.36 38.21 -14.50
N GLU A 40 0.66 38.52 -15.29
CA GLU A 40 1.55 37.55 -15.94
C GLU A 40 2.35 36.74 -14.91
N ASP A 41 2.91 37.37 -13.88
CA ASP A 41 3.60 36.69 -12.77
C ASP A 41 2.68 35.73 -12.00
N ARG A 42 1.41 36.11 -11.82
CA ARG A 42 0.42 35.23 -11.16
C ARG A 42 0.04 34.06 -12.06
N ALA A 43 -0.11 34.28 -13.36
CA ALA A 43 -0.39 33.21 -14.31
C ALA A 43 0.74 32.17 -14.35
N ALA A 44 2.00 32.60 -14.44
CA ALA A 44 3.16 31.71 -14.41
C ALA A 44 3.26 30.93 -13.08
N LYS A 45 2.92 31.57 -11.96
CA LYS A 45 2.88 30.90 -10.65
C LYS A 45 1.79 29.82 -10.58
N TYR A 46 0.61 30.06 -11.14
CA TYR A 46 -0.45 29.06 -11.19
C TYR A 46 -0.10 27.90 -12.13
N GLU A 47 0.49 28.19 -13.29
CA GLU A 47 0.97 27.18 -14.23
C GLU A 47 1.98 26.24 -13.57
N HIS A 48 2.97 26.79 -12.86
CA HIS A 48 3.94 25.98 -12.10
C HIS A 48 3.28 25.13 -11.00
N LEU A 49 2.24 25.64 -10.33
CA LEU A 49 1.49 24.87 -9.32
C LEU A 49 0.71 23.72 -9.97
N PHE A 50 0.08 23.95 -11.13
CA PHE A 50 -0.61 22.90 -11.87
C PHE A 50 0.36 21.83 -12.38
N ASP A 51 1.52 22.22 -12.89
CA ASP A 51 2.57 21.28 -13.30
C ASP A 51 3.08 20.43 -12.13
N ALA A 52 3.27 21.03 -10.96
CA ALA A 52 3.69 20.33 -9.76
C ALA A 52 2.62 19.32 -9.30
N GLU A 53 1.35 19.71 -9.31
CA GLU A 53 0.25 18.80 -8.93
C GLU A 53 0.06 17.68 -9.97
N ALA A 54 0.20 17.97 -11.27
CA ALA A 54 0.16 16.98 -12.33
C ALA A 54 1.30 15.95 -12.17
N LYS A 55 2.54 16.40 -11.91
CA LYS A 55 3.67 15.51 -11.64
C LYS A 55 3.41 14.64 -10.42
N LYS A 56 2.88 15.22 -9.34
CA LYS A 56 2.52 14.50 -8.11
C LYS A 56 1.45 13.43 -8.34
N ILE A 57 0.41 13.73 -9.13
CA ILE A 57 -0.61 12.74 -9.51
C ILE A 57 0.06 11.60 -10.31
N SER A 58 0.86 11.93 -11.33
CA SER A 58 1.55 10.91 -12.14
C SER A 58 2.49 10.01 -11.33
N LEU A 59 3.10 10.55 -10.26
CA LEU A 59 3.96 9.78 -9.37
C LEU A 59 3.14 8.85 -8.48
N LYS A 60 1.98 9.31 -7.98
CA LYS A 60 1.06 8.48 -7.21
C LYS A 60 0.51 7.32 -8.04
N GLU A 61 0.11 7.58 -9.28
CA GLU A 61 -0.38 6.54 -10.20
C GLU A 61 0.69 5.46 -10.44
N ARG A 62 1.93 5.88 -10.72
CA ARG A 62 3.07 4.95 -10.85
C ARG A 62 3.32 4.17 -9.56
N MET A 63 3.22 4.82 -8.40
CA MET A 63 3.41 4.15 -7.11
C MET A 63 2.33 3.10 -6.84
N VAL A 64 1.06 3.39 -7.19
CA VAL A 64 -0.02 2.40 -7.09
C VAL A 64 0.27 1.20 -7.99
N HIS A 65 0.69 1.45 -9.23
CA HIS A 65 1.03 0.36 -10.15
C HIS A 65 2.16 -0.54 -9.62
N VAL A 66 3.23 0.06 -9.08
CA VAL A 66 4.32 -0.71 -8.46
C VAL A 66 3.82 -1.52 -7.25
N GLN A 67 2.92 -0.97 -6.44
CA GLN A 67 2.34 -1.70 -5.30
C GLN A 67 1.50 -2.90 -5.77
N GLU A 68 0.73 -2.74 -6.85
CA GLU A 68 -0.04 -3.83 -7.46
C GLU A 68 0.88 -4.95 -7.98
N GLU A 69 1.97 -4.60 -8.66
CA GLU A 69 2.98 -5.57 -9.13
C GLU A 69 3.61 -6.34 -7.97
N VAL A 70 4.00 -5.65 -6.88
CA VAL A 70 4.57 -6.29 -5.69
C VAL A 70 3.56 -7.25 -5.05
N LEU A 71 2.30 -6.85 -4.92
CA LEU A 71 1.25 -7.74 -4.40
C LEU A 71 1.01 -8.95 -5.30
N ALA A 72 1.06 -8.78 -6.63
CA ALA A 72 0.93 -9.88 -7.58
C ALA A 72 2.09 -10.87 -7.43
N GLN A 73 3.33 -10.38 -7.36
CA GLN A 73 4.51 -11.22 -7.13
C GLN A 73 4.44 -11.95 -5.78
N GLN A 74 4.01 -11.26 -4.71
CA GLN A 74 3.86 -11.87 -3.40
C GLN A 74 2.82 -13.00 -3.43
N ARG A 75 1.70 -12.81 -4.13
CA ARG A 75 0.68 -13.87 -4.32
C ARG A 75 1.23 -15.06 -5.08
N GLN A 76 1.97 -14.83 -6.16
CA GLN A 76 2.61 -15.90 -6.94
C GLN A 76 3.61 -16.70 -6.09
N LEU A 77 4.44 -16.01 -5.30
CA LEU A 77 5.38 -16.65 -4.40
C LEU A 77 4.68 -17.53 -3.35
N MET A 78 3.61 -17.02 -2.73
CA MET A 78 2.83 -17.79 -1.76
C MET A 78 2.17 -19.02 -2.41
N GLN A 79 1.62 -18.88 -3.62
CA GLN A 79 1.05 -20.00 -4.37
C GLN A 79 2.11 -21.07 -4.67
N PHE A 80 3.29 -20.66 -5.10
CA PHE A 80 4.41 -21.56 -5.35
C PHE A 80 4.81 -22.33 -4.08
N GLN A 81 4.99 -21.63 -2.95
CA GLN A 81 5.33 -22.27 -1.68
C GLN A 81 4.24 -23.26 -1.20
N ILE A 82 2.97 -22.94 -1.42
CA ILE A 82 1.86 -23.85 -1.10
C ILE A 82 1.92 -25.09 -1.99
N GLN A 83 2.14 -24.93 -3.29
CA GLN A 83 2.26 -26.04 -4.24
C GLN A 83 3.44 -26.94 -3.90
N GLU A 84 4.60 -26.36 -3.60
CA GLU A 84 5.80 -27.10 -3.20
C GLU A 84 5.56 -27.89 -1.90
N ALA A 85 4.94 -27.26 -0.90
CA ALA A 85 4.59 -27.92 0.35
C ALA A 85 3.54 -29.03 0.15
N GLN A 86 2.60 -28.85 -0.77
CA GLN A 86 1.63 -29.87 -1.15
C GLN A 86 2.30 -31.05 -1.86
N ALA A 87 3.19 -30.79 -2.82
CA ALA A 87 3.95 -31.81 -3.52
C ALA A 87 4.79 -32.65 -2.54
N ALA A 88 5.55 -32.00 -1.65
CA ALA A 88 6.33 -32.70 -0.62
C ALA A 88 5.45 -33.55 0.32
N ARG A 89 4.24 -33.08 0.65
CA ARG A 89 3.27 -33.85 1.45
C ARG A 89 2.73 -35.06 0.69
N GLU A 90 2.42 -34.92 -0.59
CA GLU A 90 1.96 -36.04 -1.42
C GLU A 90 3.06 -37.07 -1.64
N ASP A 91 4.30 -36.65 -1.91
CA ASP A 91 5.46 -37.55 -2.00
C ASP A 91 5.68 -38.35 -0.71
N HIS A 92 5.55 -37.69 0.44
CA HIS A 92 5.64 -38.37 1.73
C HIS A 92 4.51 -39.38 1.94
N LYS A 93 3.27 -39.03 1.59
CA LYS A 93 2.13 -39.96 1.66
C LYS A 93 2.35 -41.15 0.73
N GLU A 94 2.82 -40.91 -0.48
CA GLU A 94 3.08 -41.95 -1.47
C GLU A 94 4.14 -42.93 -0.95
N ARG A 95 5.24 -42.42 -0.38
CA ARG A 95 6.27 -43.27 0.25
C ARG A 95 5.71 -44.16 1.36
N ILE A 96 4.77 -43.66 2.17
CA ILE A 96 4.09 -44.48 3.19
C ILE A 96 3.20 -45.53 2.53
N MET A 97 2.47 -45.16 1.47
CA MET A 97 1.57 -46.05 0.75
C MET A 97 2.29 -47.19 0.02
N THR A 98 3.47 -46.92 -0.53
CA THR A 98 4.28 -47.91 -1.26
C THR A 98 5.24 -48.71 -0.37
N MET A 99 5.27 -48.45 0.94
CA MET A 99 6.19 -49.13 1.85
C MET A 99 5.85 -50.61 1.99
N GLU A 100 6.85 -51.48 1.78
CA GLU A 100 6.72 -52.92 2.01
C GLU A 100 6.64 -53.24 3.51
N LEU A 101 5.54 -53.86 3.91
CA LEU A 101 5.28 -54.16 5.33
C LEU A 101 5.62 -55.59 5.73
N ALA A 102 6.00 -56.44 4.76
CA ALA A 102 6.28 -57.86 4.98
C ALA A 102 7.50 -58.05 5.90
N ASN A 103 8.53 -57.22 5.72
CA ASN A 103 9.81 -57.32 6.43
C ASN A 103 9.80 -56.66 7.82
N LEU A 104 8.68 -56.06 8.23
CA LEU A 104 8.53 -55.39 9.51
C LEU A 104 8.00 -56.33 10.61
N SER A 105 8.30 -56.00 11.87
CA SER A 105 7.69 -56.66 13.03
C SER A 105 6.16 -56.52 13.01
N ALA A 106 5.45 -57.40 13.71
CA ALA A 106 3.98 -57.40 13.73
C ALA A 106 3.39 -56.06 14.22
N GLU A 107 3.99 -55.46 15.24
CA GLU A 107 3.57 -54.17 15.79
C GLU A 107 3.79 -53.02 14.80
N ALA A 108 4.98 -52.96 14.19
CA ALA A 108 5.29 -51.94 13.19
C ALA A 108 4.39 -52.07 11.95
N ARG A 109 4.14 -53.30 11.51
CA ARG A 109 3.21 -53.59 10.41
C ARG A 109 1.80 -53.11 10.72
N ALA A 110 1.29 -53.34 11.94
CA ALA A 110 -0.04 -52.88 12.34
C ALA A 110 -0.13 -51.35 12.37
N TYR A 111 0.90 -50.68 12.90
CA TYR A 111 1.00 -49.22 12.91
C TYR A 111 0.93 -48.64 11.50
N TRP A 112 1.77 -49.13 10.59
CA TRP A 112 1.85 -48.61 9.23
C TRP A 112 0.62 -48.96 8.38
N LYS A 113 0.01 -50.13 8.56
CA LYS A 113 -1.29 -50.46 7.95
C LYS A 113 -2.38 -49.46 8.36
N ARG A 114 -2.46 -49.12 9.65
CA ARG A 114 -3.41 -48.11 10.14
C ARG A 114 -3.13 -46.75 9.50
N ARG A 115 -1.84 -46.39 9.34
CA ARG A 115 -1.44 -45.13 8.71
C ARG A 115 -1.79 -45.06 7.22
N GLN A 116 -1.57 -46.14 6.46
CA GLN A 116 -1.99 -46.26 5.06
C GLN A 116 -3.52 -46.13 4.92
N ALA A 117 -4.29 -46.80 5.78
CA ALA A 117 -5.74 -46.72 5.77
C ALA A 117 -6.26 -45.29 6.08
N GLU A 118 -5.59 -44.57 6.99
CA GLU A 118 -5.91 -43.17 7.29
C GLU A 118 -5.65 -42.24 6.09
N ILE A 119 -4.54 -42.45 5.36
CA ILE A 119 -4.22 -41.69 4.15
C ILE A 119 -5.28 -41.93 3.07
N LEU A 120 -5.66 -43.19 2.82
CA LEU A 120 -6.74 -43.54 1.88
C LEU A 120 -8.07 -42.90 2.26
N LYS A 121 -8.44 -42.95 3.55
CA LYS A 121 -9.68 -42.31 4.03
C LYS A 121 -9.69 -40.80 3.76
N ARG A 122 -8.56 -40.12 3.97
CA ARG A 122 -8.42 -38.69 3.69
C ARG A 122 -8.55 -38.39 2.19
N ARG A 123 -7.96 -39.21 1.31
CA ARG A 123 -8.07 -39.08 -0.15
C ARG A 123 -9.51 -39.26 -0.63
N ASN A 124 -10.22 -40.26 -0.12
CA ASN A 124 -11.62 -40.53 -0.46
C ASN A 124 -12.61 -39.47 0.05
N TRP A 125 -12.24 -38.70 1.07
CA TRP A 125 -13.05 -37.58 1.56
C TRP A 125 -12.89 -36.31 0.69
N THR A 126 -11.75 -36.18 0.01
CA THR A 126 -11.42 -35.02 -0.82
C THR A 126 -11.70 -35.22 -2.31
N ALA A 127 -12.16 -36.41 -2.72
CA ALA A 127 -12.54 -36.78 -4.08
C ALA A 127 -14.06 -36.71 -4.25
#